data_AF-A0A2N5G893-F1
#
_entry.id   AF-A0A2N5G893-F1
#
_cell.length_a   1.000
_cell.length_b   1.000
_cell.length_c   1.000
_cell.angle_alpha   90.00
_cell.angle_beta   90.00
_cell.angle_gamma   90.00
#
_symmetry.space_group_name_H-M   'P 1'
#
loop_
_entity.id
_entity.type
_entity.pdbx_description
1 polymer ?
#
loop_
_entity_poly.entity_id
_entity_poly.type
_entity_poly.pdbx_seq_one_letter_code
_entity_poly.pdbx_strand_id
1 'polypeptide(L)'
;MKLVDQKIVEKKMPARIMRNNLFKGIFFIATCFGLVVLAVLLYRIFTQGIGYLNMDFLQNLPSRRPEQAGVKTALIGTIWLMGVIAPVSLFLGVGTALYLEEYAKKNKFNDFVKVNISNLAGVPSIVFGLLGLTVFARALALGNSVLTAGLTMSLLVLPVIIVASQEAIRAVPRELREASYGMGATKWQTIVRVVLPAAIPGILTGGILALSRAIGETAPLLVVGIPLFIAFTPTSIFDTFTVLPMQIYNWTSRPQEEFHAVAAAGILILLVLLLLMNSIAVIIRNKFQKRY
;
A
#
# COMPACT_ATOMS: atom_id res chain seq x y z
N MET A 1 -18.20 16.56 -45.95
CA MET A 1 -17.81 15.39 -45.14
C MET A 1 -19.03 14.88 -44.36
N LYS A 2 -19.81 13.94 -44.91
CA LYS A 2 -20.79 13.14 -44.14
C LYS A 2 -20.17 11.74 -43.97
N LEU A 3 -19.26 11.60 -43.01
CA LEU A 3 -18.51 10.34 -42.77
C LEU A 3 -19.29 9.33 -41.91
N VAL A 4 -20.53 9.65 -41.50
CA VAL A 4 -21.36 8.76 -40.68
C VAL A 4 -22.74 8.65 -41.30
N ASP A 5 -23.11 7.43 -41.69
CA ASP A 5 -24.46 7.10 -42.13
C ASP A 5 -25.40 7.09 -40.91
N GLN A 6 -26.12 8.20 -40.72
CA GLN A 6 -27.04 8.40 -39.60
C GLN A 6 -28.12 7.32 -39.51
N LYS A 7 -28.58 6.78 -40.65
CA LYS A 7 -29.65 5.75 -40.66
C LYS A 7 -29.16 4.42 -40.09
N ILE A 8 -27.90 4.06 -40.37
CA ILE A 8 -27.27 2.85 -39.81
C ILE A 8 -27.04 3.01 -38.31
N VAL A 9 -26.67 4.21 -37.88
CA VAL A 9 -26.48 4.53 -36.46
C VAL A 9 -27.81 4.44 -35.72
N GLU A 10 -28.86 5.12 -36.19
CA GLU A 10 -30.21 5.09 -35.59
C GLU A 10 -30.76 3.66 -35.48
N LYS A 11 -30.58 2.84 -36.51
CA LYS A 11 -31.01 1.42 -36.50
C LYS A 11 -30.28 0.58 -35.45
N LYS A 12 -28.98 0.83 -35.21
CA LYS A 12 -28.16 0.08 -34.24
C LYS A 12 -28.17 0.71 -32.83
N MET A 13 -28.64 1.94 -32.70
CA MET A 13 -28.69 2.71 -31.45
C MET A 13 -29.54 2.05 -30.35
N PRO A 14 -30.77 1.55 -30.58
CA PRO A 14 -31.57 0.95 -29.51
C PRO A 14 -30.91 -0.32 -28.94
N ALA A 15 -30.32 -1.16 -29.79
CA ALA A 15 -29.60 -2.35 -29.36
C ALA A 15 -28.33 -2.01 -28.54
N ARG A 16 -27.62 -0.94 -28.92
CA ARG A 16 -26.46 -0.42 -28.16
C ARG A 16 -26.89 0.15 -26.81
N ILE A 17 -27.98 0.92 -26.76
CA ILE A 17 -28.53 1.48 -25.52
C ILE A 17 -29.03 0.36 -24.59
N MET A 18 -29.72 -0.65 -25.13
CA MET A 18 -30.18 -1.81 -24.35
C MET A 18 -29.00 -2.58 -23.75
N ARG A 19 -27.96 -2.89 -24.54
CA ARG A 19 -26.72 -3.51 -24.04
C ARG A 19 -26.05 -2.65 -22.97
N ASN A 20 -25.95 -1.34 -23.19
CA ASN A 20 -25.36 -0.41 -22.23
C ASN A 20 -26.12 -0.39 -20.90
N ASN A 21 -27.46 -0.33 -20.95
CA ASN A 21 -28.29 -0.35 -19.75
C ASN A 21 -28.24 -1.69 -19.02
N LEU A 22 -28.17 -2.81 -19.77
CA LEU A 22 -27.98 -4.14 -19.19
C LEU A 22 -26.63 -4.25 -18.47
N PHE A 23 -25.51 -3.89 -19.12
CA PHE A 23 -24.19 -3.92 -18.48
C PHE A 23 -24.10 -2.97 -17.30
N LYS A 24 -24.70 -1.77 -17.40
CA LYS A 24 -24.80 -0.83 -16.28
C LYS A 24 -25.55 -1.44 -15.10
N GLY A 25 -26.68 -2.13 -15.35
CA GLY A 25 -27.43 -2.84 -14.32
C GLY A 25 -26.62 -3.95 -13.67
N ILE A 26 -25.94 -4.79 -14.47
CA ILE A 26 -25.08 -5.88 -13.98
C ILE A 26 -23.95 -5.33 -13.10
N PHE A 27 -23.22 -4.31 -13.58
CA PHE A 27 -22.13 -3.71 -12.82
C PHE A 27 -22.62 -3.04 -11.54
N PHE A 28 -23.77 -2.36 -11.58
CA PHE A 28 -24.36 -1.77 -10.39
C PHE A 28 -24.74 -2.82 -9.34
N ILE A 29 -25.41 -3.91 -9.75
CA ILE A 29 -25.77 -5.01 -8.84
C ILE A 29 -24.50 -5.66 -8.27
N ALA A 30 -23.48 -5.90 -9.09
CA ALA A 30 -22.22 -6.48 -8.64
C ALA A 30 -21.51 -5.58 -7.60
N THR A 31 -21.48 -4.26 -7.82
CA THR A 31 -20.94 -3.30 -6.85
C THR A 31 -21.76 -3.27 -5.56
N CYS A 32 -23.10 -3.24 -5.65
CA CYS A 32 -23.98 -3.28 -4.48
C CYS A 32 -23.78 -4.56 -3.67
N PHE A 33 -23.69 -5.72 -4.32
CA PHE A 33 -23.41 -6.99 -3.66
C PHE A 33 -22.08 -6.94 -2.89
N GLY A 34 -21.01 -6.43 -3.51
CA GLY A 34 -19.72 -6.25 -2.84
C GLY A 34 -19.79 -5.33 -1.62
N LEU A 35 -20.52 -4.21 -1.71
CA LEU A 35 -20.73 -3.29 -0.60
C LEU A 35 -21.53 -3.91 0.54
N VAL A 36 -22.56 -4.70 0.22
CA VAL A 36 -23.37 -5.43 1.23
C VAL A 36 -22.50 -6.46 1.94
N VAL A 37 -21.72 -7.26 1.21
CA VAL A 37 -20.79 -8.24 1.81
C VAL A 37 -19.78 -7.55 2.72
N LEU A 38 -19.20 -6.42 2.27
CA LEU A 38 -18.29 -5.63 3.09
C LEU A 38 -18.97 -5.10 4.37
N ALA A 39 -20.18 -4.56 4.26
CA ALA A 39 -20.93 -4.05 5.40
C ALA A 39 -21.24 -5.17 6.41
N VAL A 40 -21.64 -6.36 5.94
CA VAL A 40 -21.87 -7.54 6.79
C VAL A 40 -20.58 -7.98 7.48
N LEU A 41 -19.45 -8.01 6.77
CA LEU A 41 -18.16 -8.36 7.35
C LEU A 41 -17.74 -7.37 8.44
N LEU A 42 -17.85 -6.06 8.18
CA LEU A 42 -17.54 -5.03 9.16
C LEU A 42 -18.46 -5.12 10.39
N TYR A 43 -19.77 -5.34 10.17
CA TYR A 43 -20.72 -5.55 11.26
C TYR A 43 -20.35 -6.77 12.11
N ARG A 44 -19.99 -7.90 11.48
CA ARG A 44 -19.57 -9.13 12.18
C ARG A 44 -18.28 -8.93 12.96
N ILE A 45 -17.28 -8.30 12.37
CA ILE A 45 -15.99 -8.01 13.02
C ILE A 45 -16.21 -7.08 14.22
N PHE A 46 -17.05 -6.06 14.06
CA PHE A 46 -17.36 -5.13 15.15
C PHE A 46 -18.09 -5.81 16.30
N THR A 47 -19.17 -6.53 16.02
CA THR A 47 -19.98 -7.21 17.05
C THR A 47 -19.24 -8.33 17.77
N GLN A 48 -18.37 -9.08 17.08
CA GLN A 48 -17.58 -10.14 17.68
C GLN A 48 -16.33 -9.62 18.41
N GLY A 49 -15.71 -8.56 17.89
CA GLY A 49 -14.43 -8.05 18.39
C GLY A 49 -14.55 -7.05 19.54
N ILE A 50 -15.63 -6.27 19.61
CA ILE A 50 -15.77 -5.18 20.59
C ILE A 50 -15.66 -5.67 22.05
N GLY A 51 -16.13 -6.88 22.34
CA GLY A 51 -16.09 -7.46 23.69
C GLY A 51 -14.68 -7.78 24.20
N TYR A 52 -13.71 -7.96 23.29
CA TYR A 52 -12.31 -8.24 23.63
C TYR A 52 -11.43 -6.98 23.60
N LEU A 53 -11.97 -5.83 23.19
CA LEU A 53 -11.22 -4.56 23.19
C LEU A 53 -11.17 -3.97 24.60
N ASN A 54 -10.12 -4.30 25.33
CA ASN A 54 -9.79 -3.71 26.63
C ASN A 54 -8.31 -3.31 26.69
N MET A 55 -7.90 -2.63 27.77
CA MET A 55 -6.51 -2.20 27.94
C MET A 55 -5.56 -3.39 28.03
N ASP A 56 -6.02 -4.49 28.64
CA ASP A 56 -5.26 -5.74 28.75
C ASP A 56 -4.95 -6.33 27.38
N PHE A 57 -5.88 -6.29 26.43
CA PHE A 57 -5.68 -6.75 25.06
C PHE A 57 -4.58 -5.94 24.34
N LEU A 58 -4.50 -4.63 24.60
CA LEU A 58 -3.47 -3.76 24.04
C LEU A 58 -2.10 -3.96 24.69
N GLN A 59 -2.06 -4.28 25.98
CA GLN A 59 -0.82 -4.37 26.76
C GLN A 59 -0.26 -5.79 26.91
N ASN A 60 -1.11 -6.81 26.80
CA ASN A 60 -0.70 -8.20 26.94
C ASN A 60 0.04 -8.70 25.70
N LEU A 61 0.91 -9.67 25.94
CA LEU A 61 1.57 -10.44 24.91
C LEU A 61 0.58 -11.46 24.32
N PRO A 62 0.83 -11.99 23.11
CA PRO A 62 -0.02 -13.04 22.58
C PRO A 62 0.07 -14.29 23.47
N SER A 63 -1.07 -14.91 23.72
CA SER A 63 -1.18 -16.09 24.57
C SER A 63 -1.81 -17.25 23.81
N ARG A 64 -1.61 -18.46 24.35
CA ARG A 64 -2.33 -19.67 23.92
C ARG A 64 -3.70 -19.79 24.57
N ARG A 65 -4.00 -18.96 25.57
CA ARG A 65 -5.31 -18.83 26.19
C ARG A 65 -6.02 -17.59 25.64
N PRO A 66 -7.25 -17.70 25.11
CA PRO A 66 -7.96 -16.56 24.52
C PRO A 66 -8.12 -15.37 25.47
N GLU A 67 -8.47 -15.64 26.73
CA GLU A 67 -8.68 -14.64 27.79
C GLU A 67 -7.47 -13.73 28.06
N GLN A 68 -6.26 -14.23 27.77
CA GLN A 68 -4.99 -13.54 28.07
C GLN A 68 -4.27 -13.07 26.79
N ALA A 69 -4.83 -13.35 25.61
CA ALA A 69 -4.16 -13.08 24.36
C ALA A 69 -4.22 -11.59 24.04
N GLY A 70 -3.07 -10.90 24.00
CA GLY A 70 -2.99 -9.51 23.58
C GLY A 70 -2.29 -9.30 22.23
N VAL A 71 -2.43 -8.10 21.67
CA VAL A 71 -1.88 -7.68 20.36
C VAL A 71 -0.56 -6.93 20.46
N LYS A 72 -0.05 -6.63 21.67
CA LYS A 72 1.09 -5.72 21.88
C LYS A 72 2.28 -6.01 20.96
N THR A 73 2.67 -7.29 20.89
CA THR A 73 3.79 -7.73 20.07
C THR A 73 3.59 -7.42 18.59
N ALA A 74 2.42 -7.78 18.07
CA ALA A 74 2.07 -7.60 16.67
C ALA A 74 1.88 -6.12 16.31
N LEU A 75 1.33 -5.32 17.23
CA LEU A 75 1.16 -3.88 17.07
C LEU A 75 2.52 -3.17 16.97
N ILE A 76 3.41 -3.43 17.93
CA ILE A 76 4.77 -2.85 17.94
C ILE A 76 5.56 -3.32 16.71
N GLY A 77 5.48 -4.60 16.37
CA GLY A 77 6.13 -5.13 15.17
C GLY A 77 5.61 -4.52 13.86
N THR A 78 4.31 -4.22 13.77
CA THR A 78 3.74 -3.52 12.60
C THR A 78 4.27 -2.09 12.50
N ILE A 79 4.39 -1.38 13.64
CA ILE A 79 4.97 -0.01 13.67
C ILE A 79 6.43 -0.04 13.21
N TRP A 80 7.24 -0.95 13.74
CA TRP A 80 8.63 -1.14 13.33
C TRP A 80 8.76 -1.44 11.84
N LEU A 81 7.92 -2.34 11.32
CA LEU A 81 7.90 -2.68 9.91
C LEU A 81 7.57 -1.45 9.04
N MET A 82 6.52 -0.70 9.39
CA MET A 82 6.15 0.52 8.66
C MET A 82 7.21 1.61 8.77
N GLY A 83 7.92 1.67 9.90
CA GLY A 83 9.08 2.53 10.10
C GLY A 83 10.23 2.25 9.14
N VAL A 84 10.34 1.03 8.60
CA VAL A 84 11.31 0.70 7.54
C VAL A 84 10.70 0.92 6.15
N ILE A 85 9.48 0.42 5.91
CA ILE A 85 8.85 0.46 4.58
C ILE A 85 8.66 1.90 4.11
N ALA A 86 8.09 2.77 4.94
CA ALA A 86 7.76 4.13 4.54
C ALA A 86 8.98 4.94 4.04
N PRO A 87 10.07 5.11 4.83
CA PRO A 87 11.21 5.88 4.36
C PRO A 87 11.92 5.23 3.17
N VAL A 88 12.13 3.91 3.18
CA VAL A 88 12.86 3.22 2.10
C VAL A 88 12.10 3.31 0.78
N SER A 89 10.81 2.97 0.81
CA SER A 89 9.99 2.92 -0.41
C SER A 89 9.68 4.32 -0.96
N LEU A 90 9.45 5.33 -0.11
CA LEU A 90 9.28 6.71 -0.55
C LEU A 90 10.58 7.28 -1.11
N PHE A 91 11.70 7.08 -0.41
CA PHE A 91 12.99 7.61 -0.87
C PHE A 91 13.40 7.01 -2.22
N LEU A 92 13.42 5.68 -2.32
CA LEU A 92 13.79 4.98 -3.55
C LEU A 92 12.75 5.21 -4.65
N GLY A 93 11.46 5.16 -4.35
CA GLY A 93 10.40 5.29 -5.34
C GLY A 93 10.32 6.68 -5.94
N VAL A 94 10.33 7.72 -5.09
CA VAL A 94 10.31 9.12 -5.54
C VAL A 94 11.61 9.49 -6.24
N GLY A 95 12.76 9.07 -5.70
CA GLY A 95 14.06 9.29 -6.34
C GLY A 95 14.14 8.66 -7.73
N THR A 96 13.64 7.43 -7.88
CA THR A 96 13.57 6.75 -9.18
C THR A 96 12.65 7.50 -10.14
N ALA A 97 11.45 7.89 -9.71
CA ALA A 97 10.51 8.63 -10.55
C ALA A 97 11.08 9.99 -11.00
N LEU A 98 11.72 10.71 -10.08
CA LEU A 98 12.36 11.99 -10.35
C LEU A 98 13.48 11.85 -11.39
N TYR A 99 14.32 10.83 -11.25
CA TYR A 99 15.35 10.53 -12.23
C TYR A 99 14.75 10.20 -13.60
N LEU A 100 13.74 9.33 -13.66
CA LEU A 100 13.15 8.86 -14.92
C LEU A 100 12.35 9.93 -15.68
N GLU A 101 11.75 10.90 -14.98
CA GLU A 101 10.96 11.97 -15.61
C GLU A 101 11.79 13.23 -15.88
N GLU A 102 12.65 13.65 -14.95
CA GLU A 102 13.38 14.92 -15.10
C GLU A 102 14.77 14.74 -15.69
N TYR A 103 15.52 13.67 -15.36
CA TYR A 103 16.91 13.50 -15.78
C TYR A 103 17.13 12.54 -16.94
N ALA A 104 16.34 11.48 -17.02
CA ALA A 104 16.55 10.41 -17.99
C ALA A 104 16.27 10.89 -19.42
N LYS A 105 17.24 10.64 -20.31
CA LYS A 105 17.04 10.84 -21.75
C LYS A 105 16.09 9.79 -22.29
N LYS A 106 15.38 10.11 -23.37
CA LYS A 106 14.57 9.13 -24.11
C LYS A 106 15.51 8.18 -24.85
N ASN A 107 15.70 6.98 -24.32
CA ASN A 107 16.50 5.93 -24.94
C ASN A 107 15.88 4.55 -24.64
N LYS A 108 16.28 3.55 -25.43
CA LYS A 108 15.76 2.17 -25.30
C LYS A 108 15.98 1.57 -23.90
N PHE A 109 17.05 1.99 -23.21
CA PHE A 109 17.33 1.54 -21.84
C PHE A 109 16.31 2.07 -20.84
N ASN A 110 15.94 3.36 -20.91
CA ASN A 110 14.91 3.94 -20.06
C ASN A 110 13.55 3.30 -20.30
N ASP A 111 13.20 3.05 -21.57
CA ASP A 111 11.97 2.34 -21.92
C ASP A 111 11.97 0.91 -21.36
N PHE A 112 13.10 0.20 -21.45
CA PHE A 112 13.27 -1.11 -20.83
C PHE A 112 13.08 -1.05 -19.30
N VAL A 113 13.67 -0.08 -18.61
CA VAL A 113 13.50 0.11 -17.16
C VAL A 113 12.04 0.36 -16.81
N LYS A 114 11.35 1.24 -17.54
CA LYS A 114 9.91 1.54 -17.34
C LYS A 114 9.02 0.31 -17.53
N VAL A 115 9.32 -0.50 -18.54
CA VAL A 115 8.62 -1.79 -18.76
C VAL A 115 8.84 -2.74 -17.60
N ASN A 116 10.07 -2.87 -17.08
CA ASN A 116 10.34 -3.72 -15.93
C ASN A 116 9.62 -3.25 -14.66
N ILE A 117 9.59 -1.95 -14.39
CA ILE A 117 8.83 -1.38 -13.27
C ILE A 117 7.35 -1.74 -13.40
N SER A 118 6.79 -1.61 -14.61
CA SER A 118 5.39 -1.98 -14.87
C SER A 118 5.14 -3.48 -14.68
N ASN A 119 6.09 -4.32 -15.12
CA ASN A 119 6.00 -5.78 -14.94
C ASN A 119 6.09 -6.17 -13.46
N LEU A 120 6.91 -5.50 -12.65
CA LEU A 120 7.00 -5.75 -11.21
C LEU A 120 5.67 -5.53 -10.48
N ALA A 121 4.83 -4.60 -10.94
CA ALA A 121 3.50 -4.38 -10.36
C ALA A 121 2.56 -5.59 -10.58
N GLY A 122 2.82 -6.43 -11.59
CA GLY A 122 2.07 -7.65 -11.88
C GLY A 122 2.63 -8.92 -11.23
N VAL A 123 3.77 -8.84 -10.56
CA VAL A 123 4.40 -10.00 -9.91
C VAL A 123 3.62 -10.41 -8.65
N PRO A 124 3.29 -11.69 -8.46
CA PRO A 124 2.64 -12.17 -7.24
C PRO A 124 3.48 -11.86 -5.98
N SER A 125 2.82 -11.45 -4.89
CA SER A 125 3.49 -11.00 -3.67
C SER A 125 4.41 -12.06 -3.05
N ILE A 126 4.06 -13.35 -3.18
CA ILE A 126 4.86 -14.49 -2.72
C ILE A 126 6.29 -14.52 -3.31
N VAL A 127 6.45 -14.06 -4.56
CA VAL A 127 7.74 -14.05 -5.27
C VAL A 127 8.69 -13.03 -4.63
N PHE A 128 8.16 -11.87 -4.22
CA PHE A 128 8.95 -10.89 -3.45
C PHE A 128 9.41 -11.50 -2.12
N GLY A 129 8.58 -12.31 -1.46
CA GLY A 129 8.96 -13.05 -0.26
C GLY A 129 10.15 -13.99 -0.49
N LEU A 130 10.16 -14.74 -1.59
CA LEU A 130 11.27 -15.63 -1.97
C LEU A 130 12.56 -14.84 -2.23
N LEU A 131 12.45 -13.69 -2.89
CA LEU A 131 13.59 -12.80 -3.11
C LEU A 131 14.10 -12.23 -1.77
N GLY A 132 13.19 -11.80 -0.89
CA GLY A 132 13.53 -11.30 0.44
C GLY A 132 14.26 -12.33 1.29
N LEU A 133 13.78 -13.58 1.27
CA LEU A 133 14.43 -14.70 1.95
C LEU A 133 15.84 -14.95 1.40
N THR A 134 15.99 -15.01 0.07
CA THR A 134 17.28 -15.37 -0.54
C THR A 134 18.31 -14.25 -0.43
N VAL A 135 17.92 -13.01 -0.71
CA VAL A 135 18.82 -11.85 -0.73
C VAL A 135 19.04 -11.29 0.67
N PHE A 136 17.97 -10.90 1.36
CA PHE A 136 18.11 -10.18 2.63
C PHE A 136 18.35 -11.13 3.80
N ALA A 137 17.52 -12.16 3.96
CA ALA A 137 17.63 -13.05 5.12
C ALA A 137 18.90 -13.91 5.06
N ARG A 138 19.22 -14.49 3.90
CA ARG A 138 20.34 -15.42 3.72
C ARG A 138 21.62 -14.74 3.23
N ALA A 139 21.61 -14.11 2.05
CA ALA A 139 22.85 -13.58 1.47
C ALA A 139 23.45 -12.42 2.28
N LEU A 140 22.62 -11.52 2.83
CA LEU A 140 23.06 -10.45 3.74
C LEU A 140 23.04 -10.85 5.22
N ALA A 141 22.70 -12.10 5.54
CA ALA A 141 22.64 -12.64 6.91
C ALA A 141 21.78 -11.81 7.89
N LEU A 142 20.73 -11.13 7.40
CA LEU A 142 19.85 -10.30 8.23
C LEU A 142 18.78 -11.13 8.97
N GLY A 143 18.65 -12.42 8.65
CA GLY A 143 17.71 -13.34 9.28
C GLY A 143 16.25 -12.89 9.16
N ASN A 144 15.40 -13.34 10.08
CA ASN A 144 13.96 -13.06 10.09
C ASN A 144 13.64 -11.75 10.82
N SER A 145 14.40 -10.70 10.51
CA SER A 145 14.35 -9.41 11.19
C SER A 145 13.34 -8.43 10.59
N VAL A 146 13.02 -7.37 11.35
CA VAL A 146 12.24 -6.22 10.86
C VAL A 146 12.86 -5.66 9.58
N LEU A 147 14.19 -5.53 9.52
CA LEU A 147 14.88 -4.97 8.37
C LEU A 147 14.70 -5.84 7.13
N THR A 148 14.89 -7.17 7.25
CA THR A 148 14.65 -8.11 6.15
C THR A 148 13.24 -7.97 5.60
N ALA A 149 12.24 -8.02 6.48
CA ALA A 149 10.84 -7.88 6.10
C ALA A 149 10.53 -6.52 5.49
N GLY A 150 11.04 -5.44 6.07
CA GLY A 150 10.82 -4.07 5.61
C GLY A 150 11.42 -3.81 4.24
N LEU A 151 12.63 -4.29 3.96
CA LEU A 151 13.24 -4.22 2.63
C LEU A 151 12.46 -5.05 1.61
N THR A 152 12.05 -6.27 1.98
CA THR A 152 11.23 -7.15 1.13
C THR A 152 9.91 -6.50 0.73
N MET A 153 9.20 -5.95 1.72
CA MET A 153 7.92 -5.29 1.51
C MET A 153 8.08 -3.96 0.76
N SER A 154 9.20 -3.26 0.96
CA SER A 154 9.54 -2.06 0.18
C SER A 154 9.63 -2.38 -1.31
N LEU A 155 10.28 -3.49 -1.69
CA LEU A 155 10.35 -3.92 -3.09
C LEU A 155 8.97 -4.22 -3.68
N LEU A 156 8.06 -4.80 -2.90
CA LEU A 156 6.69 -5.10 -3.33
C LEU A 156 5.90 -3.83 -3.65
N VAL A 157 6.02 -2.78 -2.83
CA VAL A 157 5.25 -1.55 -3.03
C VAL A 157 5.96 -0.50 -3.89
N LEU A 158 7.25 -0.70 -4.17
CA LEU A 158 8.08 0.23 -4.94
C LEU A 158 7.47 0.58 -6.31
N PRO A 159 6.97 -0.36 -7.13
CA PRO A 159 6.42 -0.03 -8.45
C PRO A 159 5.23 0.93 -8.36
N VAL A 160 4.39 0.77 -7.34
CA VAL A 160 3.21 1.62 -7.12
C VAL A 160 3.65 3.05 -6.82
N ILE A 161 4.65 3.23 -5.96
CA ILE A 161 5.18 4.56 -5.61
C ILE A 161 5.87 5.20 -6.81
N ILE A 162 6.67 4.44 -7.58
CA ILE A 162 7.35 4.96 -8.76
C ILE A 162 6.33 5.49 -9.76
N VAL A 163 5.36 4.66 -10.18
CA VAL A 163 4.37 5.03 -11.19
C VAL A 163 3.54 6.23 -10.73
N ALA A 164 3.03 6.21 -9.50
CA ALA A 164 2.26 7.34 -8.97
C ALA A 164 3.08 8.64 -8.90
N SER A 165 4.37 8.54 -8.55
CA SER A 165 5.26 9.70 -8.51
C SER A 165 5.60 10.22 -9.91
N GLN A 166 5.77 9.34 -10.91
CA GLN A 166 6.00 9.75 -12.29
C GLN A 166 4.79 10.51 -12.85
N GLU A 167 3.58 10.00 -12.62
CA GLU A 167 2.36 10.67 -13.08
C GLU A 167 2.16 12.02 -12.36
N ALA A 168 2.47 12.10 -11.07
CA ALA A 168 2.43 13.36 -10.32
C ALA A 168 3.43 14.40 -10.86
N ILE A 169 4.66 14.00 -11.17
CA ILE A 169 5.69 14.88 -11.75
C ILE A 169 5.30 15.32 -13.16
N ARG A 170 4.78 14.39 -13.97
CA ARG A 170 4.35 14.66 -15.35
C ARG A 170 3.14 15.59 -15.42
N ALA A 171 2.27 15.54 -14.41
CA ALA A 171 1.09 16.42 -14.30
C ALA A 171 1.45 17.89 -14.05
N VAL A 172 2.66 18.20 -13.58
CA VAL A 172 3.12 19.59 -13.44
C VAL A 172 3.19 20.23 -14.83
N PRO A 173 2.57 21.40 -15.06
CA PRO A 173 2.62 22.09 -16.36
C PRO A 173 4.04 22.39 -16.83
N ARG A 174 4.28 22.36 -18.15
CA ARG A 174 5.61 22.62 -18.73
C ARG A 174 5.98 24.09 -18.64
N GLU A 175 5.00 24.97 -18.72
CA GLU A 175 5.11 26.42 -18.68
C GLU A 175 5.78 26.88 -17.38
N LEU A 176 5.52 26.19 -16.26
CA LEU A 176 6.18 26.47 -14.98
C LEU A 176 7.69 26.18 -15.00
N ARG A 177 8.10 25.14 -15.74
CA ARG A 177 9.52 24.79 -15.90
C ARG A 177 10.20 25.82 -16.79
N GLU A 178 9.58 26.18 -17.91
CA GLU A 178 10.09 27.17 -18.85
C GLU A 178 10.20 28.56 -18.22
N ALA A 179 9.22 28.98 -17.42
CA ALA A 179 9.28 30.23 -16.65
C ALA A 179 10.44 30.23 -15.64
N SER A 180 10.65 29.12 -14.92
CA SER A 180 11.78 28.98 -14.01
C SER A 180 13.13 29.09 -14.73
N TYR A 181 13.26 28.43 -15.90
CA TYR A 181 14.47 28.56 -16.74
C TYR A 181 14.64 29.98 -17.28
N GLY A 182 13.56 30.66 -17.67
CA GLY A 182 13.58 32.05 -18.13
C GLY A 182 14.06 33.04 -17.06
N MET A 183 13.87 32.72 -15.78
CA MET A 183 14.44 33.47 -14.64
C MET A 183 15.91 33.12 -14.33
N GLY A 184 16.56 32.29 -15.16
CA GLY A 184 17.95 31.86 -14.97
C GLY A 184 18.14 30.74 -13.93
N ALA A 185 17.07 30.06 -13.51
CA ALA A 185 17.17 28.96 -12.57
C ALA A 185 17.83 27.73 -13.22
N THR A 186 18.67 27.02 -12.46
CA THR A 186 19.21 25.73 -12.92
C THR A 186 18.12 24.65 -12.91
N LYS A 187 18.39 23.53 -13.60
CA LYS A 187 17.52 22.35 -13.58
C LYS A 187 17.23 21.85 -12.17
N TRP A 188 18.24 21.76 -11.31
CA TRP A 188 18.07 21.35 -9.92
C TRP A 188 17.19 22.34 -9.14
N GLN A 189 17.42 23.64 -9.31
CA GLN A 189 16.59 24.67 -8.66
C GLN A 189 15.13 24.59 -9.12
N THR A 190 14.88 24.39 -10.42
CA THR A 190 13.54 24.22 -10.97
C THR A 190 12.86 22.98 -10.41
N ILE A 191 13.57 21.87 -10.31
CA ILE A 191 13.04 20.62 -9.74
C ILE A 191 12.68 20.81 -8.27
N VAL A 192 13.59 21.30 -7.44
CA VAL A 192 13.39 21.38 -5.99
C VAL A 192 12.40 22.47 -5.60
N ARG A 193 12.36 23.59 -6.33
CA ARG A 193 11.54 24.76 -5.94
C ARG A 193 10.20 24.84 -6.64
N VAL A 194 10.03 24.19 -7.80
CA VAL A 194 8.81 24.29 -8.61
C VAL A 194 8.17 22.92 -8.81
N VAL A 195 8.88 21.98 -9.43
CA VAL A 195 8.28 20.69 -9.84
C VAL A 195 7.94 19.81 -8.65
N LEU A 196 8.91 19.55 -7.77
CA LEU A 196 8.73 18.66 -6.63
C LEU A 196 7.64 19.20 -5.69
N PRO A 197 7.63 20.47 -5.26
CA PRO A 197 6.57 21.00 -4.41
C PRO A 197 5.17 20.88 -5.01
N ALA A 198 5.02 21.14 -6.32
CA ALA A 198 3.74 20.99 -7.03
C ALA A 198 3.31 19.51 -7.16
N ALA A 199 4.25 18.58 -7.26
CA ALA A 199 3.98 17.14 -7.39
C ALA A 199 3.75 16.42 -6.04
N ILE A 200 4.18 17.00 -4.90
CA ILE A 200 4.08 16.37 -3.57
C ILE A 200 2.68 15.82 -3.26
N PRO A 201 1.56 16.55 -3.49
CA PRO A 201 0.24 16.01 -3.16
C PRO A 201 -0.10 14.71 -3.92
N GLY A 202 0.32 14.63 -5.19
CA GLY A 202 0.17 13.44 -6.03
C GLY A 202 1.08 12.29 -5.57
N ILE A 203 2.35 12.59 -5.30
CA ILE A 203 3.34 11.63 -4.77
C ILE A 203 2.85 11.02 -3.45
N LEU A 204 2.38 11.86 -2.51
CA LEU A 204 1.87 11.43 -1.22
C LEU A 204 0.62 10.57 -1.36
N THR A 205 -0.27 10.86 -2.32
CA THR A 205 -1.43 10.02 -2.59
C THR A 205 -1.01 8.62 -3.04
N GLY A 206 -0.02 8.52 -3.93
CA GLY A 206 0.58 7.23 -4.32
C GLY A 206 1.22 6.50 -3.15
N GLY A 207 1.98 7.22 -2.32
CA GLY A 207 2.60 6.69 -1.11
C GLY A 207 1.58 6.15 -0.10
N ILE A 208 0.48 6.85 0.13
CA ILE A 208 -0.61 6.42 1.03
C ILE A 208 -1.20 5.09 0.57
N LEU A 209 -1.51 4.96 -0.71
CA LEU A 209 -2.08 3.74 -1.29
C LEU A 209 -1.09 2.57 -1.20
N ALA A 210 0.19 2.82 -1.50
CA ALA A 210 1.26 1.84 -1.38
C ALA A 210 1.44 1.34 0.06
N LEU A 211 1.50 2.24 1.04
CA LEU A 211 1.67 1.88 2.45
C LEU A 211 0.43 1.17 3.01
N SER A 212 -0.78 1.59 2.59
CA SER A 212 -2.03 0.89 2.94
C SER A 212 -2.02 -0.55 2.46
N ARG A 213 -1.51 -0.79 1.25
CA ARG A 213 -1.32 -2.14 0.72
C ARG A 213 -0.30 -2.93 1.55
N ALA A 214 0.87 -2.34 1.84
CA ALA A 214 1.91 -3.01 2.62
C ALA A 214 1.43 -3.50 3.99
N ILE A 215 0.64 -2.68 4.71
CA ILE A 215 0.09 -3.07 6.03
C ILE A 215 -0.76 -4.34 5.95
N GLY A 216 -1.49 -4.55 4.85
CA GLY A 216 -2.41 -5.67 4.69
C GLY A 216 -1.80 -6.94 4.09
N GLU A 217 -0.53 -6.91 3.66
CA GLU A 217 0.11 -8.03 2.96
C GLU A 217 0.80 -8.99 3.93
N THR A 218 0.54 -10.30 3.80
CA THR A 218 1.08 -11.37 4.67
C THR A 218 1.95 -12.37 3.92
N ALA A 219 1.63 -12.65 2.65
CA ALA A 219 2.28 -13.70 1.89
C ALA A 219 3.81 -13.55 1.77
N PRO A 220 4.38 -12.35 1.49
CA PRO A 220 5.83 -12.20 1.46
C PRO A 220 6.48 -12.47 2.82
N LEU A 221 5.84 -12.03 3.91
CA LEU A 221 6.35 -12.17 5.27
C LEU A 221 6.37 -13.63 5.71
N LEU A 222 5.34 -14.41 5.34
CA LEU A 222 5.30 -15.85 5.55
C LEU A 222 6.49 -16.55 4.90
N VAL A 223 6.81 -16.20 3.66
CA VAL A 223 7.91 -16.82 2.91
C VAL A 223 9.27 -16.43 3.46
N VAL A 224 9.43 -15.17 3.88
CA VAL A 224 10.64 -14.71 4.58
C VAL A 224 10.87 -15.49 5.87
N GLY A 225 9.84 -16.11 6.44
CA GLY A 225 9.94 -16.93 7.65
C GLY A 225 9.62 -16.15 8.92
N ILE A 226 8.87 -15.04 8.80
CA ILE A 226 8.42 -14.28 9.97
C ILE A 226 7.46 -15.16 10.80
N PRO A 227 7.72 -15.34 12.11
CA PRO A 227 6.92 -16.24 12.94
C PRO A 227 5.48 -15.75 13.12
N LEU A 228 4.56 -16.70 13.17
CA LEU A 228 3.13 -16.47 13.42
C LEU A 228 2.78 -16.21 14.90
N PHE A 229 3.71 -16.50 15.81
CA PHE A 229 3.52 -16.34 17.24
C PHE A 229 4.86 -16.08 17.92
N ILE A 230 4.98 -14.94 18.60
CA ILE A 230 6.11 -14.60 19.46
C ILE A 230 5.63 -13.81 20.69
N ALA A 231 6.14 -14.17 21.86
CA ALA A 231 5.74 -13.58 23.14
C ALA A 231 6.76 -12.56 23.68
N PHE A 232 7.37 -11.77 22.79
CA PHE A 232 8.28 -10.67 23.13
C PHE A 232 8.20 -9.59 22.06
N THR A 233 8.49 -8.34 22.41
CA THR A 233 8.46 -7.21 21.48
C THR A 233 9.84 -6.93 20.89
N PRO A 234 9.96 -6.58 19.60
CA PRO A 234 11.24 -6.17 19.04
C PRO A 234 11.72 -4.85 19.66
N THR A 235 13.01 -4.78 19.94
CA THR A 235 13.71 -3.59 20.47
C THR A 235 14.59 -2.91 19.42
N SER A 236 14.98 -3.66 18.38
CA SER A 236 15.83 -3.22 17.28
C SER A 236 15.27 -3.67 15.93
N ILE A 237 15.71 -3.02 14.85
CA ILE A 237 15.38 -3.40 13.47
C ILE A 237 15.95 -4.77 13.07
N PHE A 238 16.92 -5.29 13.82
CA PHE A 238 17.52 -6.60 13.59
C PHE A 238 16.80 -7.73 14.35
N ASP A 239 15.84 -7.38 15.22
CA ASP A 239 15.15 -8.37 16.03
C ASP A 239 14.09 -9.11 15.22
N THR A 240 13.83 -10.37 15.63
CA THR A 240 12.67 -11.11 15.15
C THR A 240 11.38 -10.48 15.67
N PHE A 241 10.36 -10.46 14.84
CA PHE A 241 9.10 -9.77 15.14
C PHE A 241 7.92 -10.51 14.50
N THR A 242 6.71 -10.01 14.72
CA THR A 242 5.51 -10.40 13.97
C THR A 242 4.63 -9.18 13.77
N VAL A 243 3.63 -9.29 12.90
CA VAL A 243 2.72 -8.18 12.54
C VAL A 243 1.27 -8.54 12.78
N LEU A 244 0.42 -7.53 12.85
CA LEU A 244 -1.02 -7.70 13.10
C LEU A 244 -1.68 -8.69 12.13
N PRO A 245 -1.51 -8.58 10.79
CA PRO A 245 -2.11 -9.54 9.86
C PRO A 245 -1.68 -11.00 10.09
N MET A 246 -0.41 -11.21 10.46
CA MET A 246 0.14 -12.54 10.74
C MET A 246 -0.43 -13.13 12.02
N GLN A 247 -0.54 -12.30 13.07
CA GLN A 247 -1.15 -12.71 14.33
C GLN A 247 -2.64 -12.99 14.18
N ILE A 248 -3.37 -12.16 13.41
CA ILE A 248 -4.78 -12.38 13.06
C ILE A 248 -4.93 -13.72 12.33
N TYR A 249 -4.10 -13.97 11.32
CA TYR A 249 -4.09 -15.26 10.60
C TYR A 249 -3.83 -16.45 11.53
N ASN A 250 -2.91 -16.31 12.50
CA ASN A 250 -2.67 -17.35 13.50
C ASN A 250 -3.93 -17.64 14.32
N TRP A 251 -4.65 -16.61 14.77
CA TRP A 251 -5.85 -16.76 15.57
C TRP A 251 -7.04 -17.29 14.77
N THR A 252 -7.24 -16.84 13.53
CA THR A 252 -8.31 -17.36 12.67
C THR A 252 -8.12 -18.81 12.28
N SER A 253 -6.87 -19.29 12.24
CA SER A 253 -6.54 -20.68 11.92
C SER A 253 -6.70 -21.64 13.11
N ARG A 254 -7.02 -21.14 14.30
CA ARG A 254 -7.24 -21.97 15.49
C ARG A 254 -8.66 -22.50 15.52
N PRO A 255 -8.87 -23.73 16.05
CA PRO A 255 -10.19 -24.35 16.09
C PRO A 255 -11.10 -23.80 17.19
N GLN A 256 -10.58 -23.11 18.21
CA GLN A 256 -11.42 -22.57 19.29
C GLN A 256 -12.17 -21.31 18.84
N GLU A 257 -13.49 -21.27 19.05
CA GLU A 257 -14.33 -20.14 18.63
C GLU A 257 -13.92 -18.81 19.28
N GLU A 258 -13.47 -18.84 20.53
CA GLU A 258 -13.00 -17.64 21.23
C GLU A 258 -11.83 -16.96 20.51
N PHE A 259 -10.93 -17.72 19.85
CA PHE A 259 -9.86 -17.13 19.07
C PHE A 259 -10.36 -16.39 17.83
N HIS A 260 -11.55 -16.72 17.30
CA HIS A 260 -12.17 -15.94 16.24
C HIS A 260 -12.63 -14.57 16.73
N ALA A 261 -13.12 -14.46 17.97
CA ALA A 261 -13.46 -13.19 18.59
C ALA A 261 -12.21 -12.35 18.90
N VAL A 262 -11.15 -12.97 19.41
CA VAL A 262 -9.82 -12.34 19.58
C VAL A 262 -9.26 -11.85 18.24
N ALA A 263 -9.39 -12.65 17.18
CA ALA A 263 -9.01 -12.24 15.83
C ALA A 263 -9.83 -11.04 15.33
N ALA A 264 -11.13 -11.02 15.56
CA ALA A 264 -12.00 -9.89 15.22
C ALA A 264 -11.54 -8.60 15.93
N ALA A 265 -11.20 -8.68 17.23
CA ALA A 265 -10.63 -7.56 17.96
C ALA A 265 -9.27 -7.11 17.37
N GLY A 266 -8.42 -8.05 16.97
CA GLY A 266 -7.17 -7.77 16.25
C GLY A 266 -7.40 -7.04 14.92
N ILE A 267 -8.43 -7.43 14.15
CA ILE A 267 -8.81 -6.76 12.91
C ILE A 267 -9.30 -5.34 13.16
N LEU A 268 -10.08 -5.10 14.22
CA LEU A 268 -10.49 -3.74 14.61
C LEU A 268 -9.29 -2.85 14.91
N ILE A 269 -8.28 -3.37 15.63
CA ILE A 269 -7.05 -2.62 15.90
C ILE A 269 -6.27 -2.34 14.62
N LEU A 270 -6.15 -3.33 13.73
CA LEU A 270 -5.51 -3.14 12.42
C LEU A 270 -6.22 -2.06 11.60
N LEU A 271 -7.56 -2.04 11.60
CA LEU A 271 -8.38 -1.02 10.94
C LEU A 271 -8.11 0.37 11.55
N VAL A 272 -8.11 0.49 12.88
CA VAL A 272 -7.81 1.75 13.57
C VAL A 272 -6.40 2.22 13.23
N LEU A 273 -5.39 1.34 13.28
CA LEU A 273 -4.02 1.67 12.91
C LEU A 273 -3.91 2.16 11.47
N LEU A 274 -4.57 1.48 10.53
CA LEU A 274 -4.61 1.86 9.12
C LEU A 274 -5.25 3.24 8.95
N LEU A 275 -6.39 3.48 9.59
CA LEU A 275 -7.08 4.77 9.55
C LEU A 275 -6.23 5.89 10.15
N LEU A 276 -5.55 5.65 11.27
CA LEU A 276 -4.64 6.61 11.89
C LEU A 276 -3.46 6.94 10.98
N MET A 277 -2.78 5.93 10.45
CA MET A 277 -1.66 6.14 9.52
C MET A 277 -2.08 6.92 8.28
N ASN A 278 -3.20 6.53 7.66
CA ASN A 278 -3.71 7.20 6.47
C ASN A 278 -4.17 8.62 6.78
N SER A 279 -4.77 8.86 7.94
CA SER A 279 -5.17 10.21 8.38
C SER A 279 -3.95 11.12 8.53
N ILE A 280 -2.88 10.64 9.18
CA ILE A 280 -1.62 11.40 9.31
C ILE A 280 -1.07 11.75 7.92
N ALA A 281 -1.00 10.78 7.02
CA ALA A 281 -0.49 10.99 5.68
C ALA A 281 -1.37 11.95 4.84
N VAL A 282 -2.70 11.88 4.99
CA VAL A 282 -3.65 12.83 4.37
C VAL A 282 -3.50 14.24 4.93
N ILE A 283 -3.28 14.40 6.24
CA ILE A 283 -3.03 15.71 6.87
C ILE A 283 -1.75 16.32 6.29
N ILE A 284 -0.68 15.53 6.17
CA ILE A 284 0.58 15.96 5.54
C ILE A 284 0.30 16.41 4.09
N ARG A 285 -0.42 15.60 3.30
CA ARG A 285 -0.80 15.94 1.92
C ARG A 285 -1.59 17.24 1.81
N ASN A 286 -2.63 17.40 2.63
CA ASN A 286 -3.51 18.57 2.59
C ASN A 286 -2.75 19.87 2.94
N LYS A 287 -1.74 19.79 3.82
CA LYS A 287 -0.85 20.92 4.13
C LYS A 287 -0.04 21.37 2.90
N PHE A 288 0.45 20.43 2.10
CA PHE A 288 1.19 20.74 0.87
C PHE A 288 0.27 21.22 -0.27
N GLN A 289 -0.96 20.70 -0.36
CA GLN A 289 -1.94 21.13 -1.36
C GLN A 289 -2.46 22.56 -1.15
N LYS A 290 -2.53 23.06 0.09
CA LYS A 290 -2.96 24.45 0.34
C LYS A 290 -1.88 25.50 0.03
N ARG A 291 -0.63 25.07 -0.14
CA ARG A 291 0.53 25.96 -0.30
C ARG A 291 0.91 26.22 -1.76
N TYR A 292 0.41 25.41 -2.70
CA TYR A 292 0.73 25.41 -4.13
C TYR A 292 -0.52 25.08 -4.95
#